data_AF-X0Z2W5-F1
#
_entry.id   AF-X0Z2W5-F1
#
_cell.length_a   1.000
_cell.length_b   1.000
_cell.length_c   1.000
_cell.angle_alpha   90.00
_cell.angle_beta   90.00
_cell.angle_gamma   90.00
#
_symmetry.space_group_name_H-M   'P 1'
#
loop_
_entity.id
_entity.type
_entity.pdbx_description
1 polymer ?
#
loop_
_entity_poly.entity_id
_entity_poly.type
_entity_poly.pdbx_seq_one_letter_code
_entity_poly.pdbx_strand_id
1 'polypeptide(L)' 'TKIIAVGLNYFEHANEVQMKIPDEPLIFMKPPSTLIAHNDNIIYPTAIILVGTQGGKKVISDKEYTFSVFL' A
#
# COMPACT_ATOMS: atom_id res chain seq x y z
N THR A 1 21.57 1.65 -2.16
CA THR A 1 20.56 1.66 -1.07
C THR A 1 19.30 0.99 -1.56
N LYS A 2 18.57 0.25 -0.71
CA LYS A 2 17.29 -0.41 -1.05
C LYS A 2 16.27 -0.09 0.05
N ILE A 3 14.98 -0.05 -0.29
CA ILE A 3 13.89 0.11 0.67
C ILE A 3 13.20 -1.25 0.80
N ILE A 4 13.17 -1.80 2.01
CA ILE A 4 12.54 -3.09 2.32
C ILE A 4 11.32 -2.82 3.21
N ALA A 5 10.20 -3.45 2.90
CA ALA A 5 8.95 -3.27 3.62
C ALA A 5 8.35 -4.64 4.01
N VAL A 6 7.56 -4.63 5.08
CA VAL A 6 6.87 -5.80 5.64
C VAL A 6 5.37 -5.60 5.50
N GLY A 7 4.71 -6.50 4.78
CA GLY A 7 3.26 -6.52 4.68
C GLY A 7 2.62 -7.26 5.86
N LEU A 8 1.36 -6.93 6.14
CA LEU A 8 0.52 -7.60 7.15
C LEU A 8 1.15 -7.68 8.56
N ASN A 9 1.91 -6.65 8.95
CA ASN A 9 2.59 -6.59 10.25
C ASN A 9 1.66 -6.23 11.44
N TYR A 10 0.34 -6.14 11.21
CA TYR A 10 -0.66 -5.82 12.23
C TYR A 10 -1.88 -6.73 12.07
N PHE A 11 -2.32 -7.36 13.17
CA PHE A 11 -3.46 -8.27 13.19
C PHE A 11 -4.75 -7.62 12.68
N GLU A 12 -5.04 -6.38 13.12
CA GLU A 12 -6.22 -5.65 12.69
C GLU A 12 -6.22 -5.37 11.18
N HIS A 13 -5.06 -5.03 10.62
CA HIS A 13 -4.94 -4.81 9.19
C HIS A 13 -5.16 -6.11 8.40
N ALA A 14 -4.60 -7.24 8.84
CA ALA A 14 -4.85 -8.54 8.21
C ALA A 14 -6.34 -8.89 8.19
N ASN A 15 -7.07 -8.57 9.27
CA ASN A 15 -8.51 -8.74 9.35
C ASN A 15 -9.27 -7.78 8.41
N GLU A 16 -8.86 -6.52 8.30
CA GLU A 16 -9.46 -5.52 7.38
C GLU A 16 -9.43 -6.00 5.93
N VAL A 17 -8.28 -6.53 5.50
CA VAL A 17 -8.10 -7.02 4.12
C VAL A 17 -8.55 -8.47 3.93
N GLN A 18 -9.13 -9.10 4.96
CA GLN A 18 -9.57 -10.49 4.95
C GLN A 18 -8.49 -11.48 4.49
N MET A 19 -7.23 -11.19 4.83
CA MET A 19 -6.09 -12.05 4.52
C MET A 19 -5.73 -12.91 5.73
N LYS A 20 -5.32 -14.15 5.47
CA LYS A 20 -4.74 -15.01 6.49
C LYS A 20 -3.39 -14.42 6.93
N ILE A 21 -3.13 -14.44 8.22
CA ILE A 21 -1.82 -14.08 8.78
C ILE A 21 -0.79 -15.09 8.28
N PRO A 22 0.28 -14.64 7.61
CA PRO A 22 1.28 -15.54 7.09
C PRO A 22 2.15 -16.10 8.23
N ASP A 23 2.63 -17.33 8.06
CA ASP A 23 3.50 -18.00 9.04
C ASP A 23 4.94 -17.39 9.03
N GLU A 24 5.29 -16.69 7.95
CA GLU A 24 6.54 -15.94 7.77
C GLU A 24 6.27 -14.48 7.36
N PRO A 25 7.19 -13.53 7.63
CA PRO A 25 7.01 -12.14 7.23
C PRO A 25 6.86 -11.97 5.72
N LEU A 26 5.83 -11.25 5.29
CA LEU A 26 5.66 -10.88 3.88
C LEU A 26 6.61 -9.73 3.53
N ILE A 27 7.74 -10.04 2.89
CA ILE A 27 8.75 -9.04 2.54
C ILE A 27 8.60 -8.61 1.07
N PHE A 28 8.64 -7.29 0.82
CA PHE A 28 8.70 -6.71 -0.51
C PHE A 28 9.68 -5.53 -0.58
N MET A 29 10.10 -5.17 -1.80
CA MET A 29 11.09 -4.12 -2.04
C MET A 29 10.48 -2.96 -2.83
N LYS A 30 10.82 -1.73 -2.44
CA LYS A 30 10.63 -0.55 -3.29
C LYS A 30 11.97 -0.04 -3.84
N PRO A 31 12.06 0.28 -5.16
CA PRO A 31 13.24 0.93 -5.73
C PRO A 31 13.52 2.29 -5.07
N PRO A 32 14.78 2.74 -4.96
CA PRO A 32 15.10 4.08 -4.45
C PRO A 32 14.46 5.22 -5.23
N SER A 33 14.12 4.99 -6.51
CA SER A 33 13.42 5.96 -7.36
C SER A 33 11.98 6.24 -6.93
N THR A 34 11.42 5.49 -5.97
CA THR A 34 10.08 5.76 -5.42
C THR A 34 10.11 6.71 -4.21
N LEU A 35 11.30 7.11 -3.74
CA LEU A 35 11.45 7.98 -2.58
C LEU A 35 11.22 9.45 -3.00
N ILE A 36 10.33 10.13 -2.30
CA ILE A 36 10.09 11.58 -2.39
C ILE A 36 10.30 12.23 -1.02
N ALA A 37 10.49 13.55 -0.99
CA ALA A 37 10.69 14.27 0.27
C ALA A 37 9.42 14.26 1.15
N HIS A 38 9.59 14.47 2.46
CA HIS A 38 8.47 14.61 3.37
C HIS A 38 7.57 15.78 2.93
N ASN A 39 6.26 15.56 2.92
CA ASN A 39 5.22 16.49 2.43
C ASN A 39 5.32 16.88 0.96
N ASP A 40 6.12 16.18 0.16
CA ASP A 40 6.14 16.37 -1.29
C ASP A 40 4.90 15.73 -1.95
N ASN A 41 4.60 16.15 -3.18
CA ASN A 41 3.43 15.70 -3.91
C ASN A 41 3.53 14.22 -4.28
N ILE A 42 2.46 13.47 -4.02
CA ILE A 42 2.33 12.08 -4.46
C ILE A 42 2.02 12.06 -5.96
N ILE A 43 2.88 11.40 -6.73
CA ILE A 43 2.71 11.25 -8.18
C ILE A 43 1.88 9.99 -8.47
N TYR A 44 0.71 10.17 -9.06
CA TYR A 44 -0.16 9.08 -9.49
C TYR A 44 0.25 8.57 -10.89
N PRO A 45 0.44 7.27 -11.09
CA PRO A 45 0.55 6.68 -12.42
C PRO A 45 -0.65 6.99 -13.32
N THR A 46 -0.41 7.18 -14.62
CA THR A 46 -1.45 7.49 -15.62
C THR A 46 -2.48 6.38 -15.84
N ALA A 47 -2.16 5.14 -15.44
CA ALA A 47 -3.04 3.98 -15.56
C ALA A 47 -4.00 3.81 -14.36
N ILE A 48 -4.06 4.77 -13.43
CA ILE A 48 -4.92 4.64 -12.25
C ILE A 48 -6.35 5.10 -12.54
N ILE A 49 -7.32 4.25 -12.21
CA ILE A 49 -8.73 4.62 -12.09
C ILE A 49 -9.06 4.71 -10.59
N LEU A 50 -9.17 5.92 -10.07
CA LEU A 50 -9.59 6.16 -8.70
C LEU A 50 -11.11 5.96 -8.60
N VAL A 51 -11.54 4.92 -7.89
CA VAL A 51 -12.96 4.72 -7.58
C VAL A 51 -13.17 5.01 -6.09
N GLY A 52 -13.75 6.17 -5.80
CA GLY A 52 -14.27 6.48 -4.47
C GLY A 52 -15.70 5.96 -4.33
N THR A 53 -16.03 5.32 -3.21
CA THR A 53 -17.41 4.95 -2.86
C THR A 53 -17.94 5.85 -1.75
N GLN A 54 -18.97 6.64 -2.04
CA GLN A 54 -19.97 7.05 -1.05
C GLN A 54 -21.24 6.25 -1.38
N GLY A 55 -21.54 5.21 -0.58
CA GLY A 55 -22.90 4.68 -0.50
C GLY A 55 -23.42 3.65 -1.52
N GLY A 56 -22.60 2.93 -2.29
CA GLY A 56 -23.15 1.82 -3.09
C GLY A 56 -22.28 1.27 -4.20
N LYS A 57 -21.24 0.51 -3.82
CA LYS A 57 -20.44 -0.45 -4.61
C LYS A 57 -20.00 -0.04 -6.04
N LYS A 58 -18.70 0.23 -6.15
CA LYS A 58 -17.83 -0.30 -7.21
C LYS A 58 -16.44 -0.54 -6.59
N VAL A 59 -15.99 -1.79 -6.60
CA VAL A 59 -14.74 -2.24 -6.00
C VAL A 59 -13.68 -2.31 -7.10
N ILE A 60 -12.58 -1.60 -6.92
CA ILE A 60 -11.31 -1.86 -7.61
C ILE A 60 -10.25 -1.95 -6.50
N SER A 61 -9.71 -3.14 -6.30
CA SER A 61 -8.66 -3.43 -5.31
C SER A 61 -7.33 -3.51 -6.04
N ASP A 62 -6.60 -2.41 -6.09
CA ASP A 62 -5.14 -2.40 -6.20
C ASP A 62 -4.60 -1.58 -5.02
N LYS A 63 -4.80 -2.09 -3.79
CA LYS A 63 -4.19 -1.49 -2.59
C LYS A 63 -2.70 -1.86 -2.53
N GLU A 64 -1.90 -1.34 -3.46
CA GLU A 64 -0.43 -1.32 -3.35
C GLU A 64 0.18 0.00 -3.85
N TYR A 65 -0.54 1.11 -3.77
CA TYR A 65 0.01 2.40 -4.19
C TYR A 65 0.62 3.14 -3.01
N THR A 66 1.96 3.07 -2.99
CA THR A 66 2.90 3.81 -2.13
C THR A 66 2.49 3.82 -0.66
N PHE A 67 2.96 2.82 0.08
CA PHE A 67 3.15 2.94 1.52
C PHE A 67 4.03 4.17 1.78
N SER A 68 3.39 5.31 2.01
CA SER A 68 3.97 6.36 2.82
C SER A 68 4.17 5.72 4.18
N VAL A 69 5.40 5.30 4.47
CA VAL A 69 5.82 4.97 5.82
C VAL A 69 5.72 6.27 6.60
N PHE A 70 4.54 6.56 7.15
CA PHE A 70 4.45 7.44 8.29
C PHE A 70 5.04 6.63 9.44
N LEU A 71 6.26 6.98 9.81
CA LEU A 71 6.85 6.60 11.11
C LEU A 71 5.96 7.12 12.24
#